data_AF-T0UQA3-F1
#
_entry.id   AF-T0UQA3-F1
#
_cell.length_a   1.000
_cell.length_b   1.000
_cell.length_c   1.000
_cell.angle_alpha   90.00
_cell.angle_beta   90.00
_cell.angle_gamma   90.00
#
_symmetry.space_group_name_H-M   'P 1'
#
loop_
_entity.id
_entity.type
_entity.pdbx_description
1 polymer ?
#
loop_
_entity_poly.entity_id
_entity_poly.type
_entity_poly.pdbx_seq_one_letter_code
_entity_poly.pdbx_strand_id
1 'polypeptide(L)'
;MTLILIVFESPLIHWPENSEHIVSSIQFIWRLNNFITLFTAYLASKVFVSLSLRKECLIAVLIGVIGLTTFFSVSQAQKTIKGPQTTFNNMPKEELLPVVTNGDYHATDYMLSTDGSISDYDAFQRKLRHEVISLKDNQIVKTKILFNSLKTKLIIDSDKKLTVSLPFYAYKGISVDLDGSITDFSKAPDAGVKISVPEGKHEIGISYHYTILAKIFFVISLVSSLFVVLYAYIIKKIIKS
;
A
#
# COMPACT_ATOMS: atom_id res chain seq x y z
N MET A 1 23.45 11.53 7.95
CA MET A 1 21.98 11.61 7.83
C MET A 1 21.38 10.34 7.24
N THR A 2 21.85 9.89 6.07
CA THR A 2 21.34 8.69 5.36
C THR A 2 21.40 7.39 6.17
N LEU A 3 22.48 7.16 6.93
CA LEU A 3 22.62 5.97 7.77
C LEU A 3 21.59 5.92 8.92
N ILE A 4 21.30 7.08 9.51
CA ILE A 4 20.31 7.23 10.59
C ILE A 4 18.90 6.96 10.05
N LEU A 5 18.61 7.44 8.83
CA LEU A 5 17.36 7.15 8.14
C LEU A 5 17.21 5.65 7.87
N ILE A 6 18.25 4.98 7.36
CA ILE A 6 18.23 3.52 7.14
C ILE A 6 17.95 2.74 8.43
N VAL A 7 18.49 3.20 9.57
CA VAL A 7 18.24 2.56 10.88
C VAL A 7 16.79 2.75 11.33
N PHE A 8 16.21 3.95 11.16
CA PHE A 8 14.79 4.21 11.44
C PHE A 8 13.83 3.45 10.53
N GLU A 9 14.27 3.09 9.33
CA GLU A 9 13.50 2.28 8.39
C GLU A 9 13.63 0.77 8.61
N SER A 10 14.66 0.34 9.34
CA SER A 10 14.93 -1.07 9.58
C SER A 10 13.91 -1.69 10.55
N PRO A 11 13.70 -3.01 10.48
CA PRO A 11 12.89 -3.73 11.46
C PRO A 11 13.48 -3.74 12.88
N LEU A 12 14.64 -3.09 13.11
CA LEU A 12 15.24 -2.94 14.43
C LEU A 12 14.46 -1.96 15.31
N ILE A 13 13.72 -1.01 14.71
CA ILE A 13 12.90 -0.05 15.45
C ILE A 13 11.43 -0.43 15.31
N HIS A 14 10.82 -0.85 16.43
CA HIS A 14 9.41 -1.20 16.51
C HIS A 14 8.59 0.08 16.74
N TRP A 15 8.00 0.58 15.67
CA TRP A 15 7.12 1.73 15.71
C TRP A 15 5.71 1.33 16.17
N PRO A 16 4.96 2.23 16.81
CA PRO A 16 3.58 1.94 17.22
C PRO A 16 2.70 1.57 16.02
N GLU A 17 1.99 0.44 16.12
CA GLU A 17 1.17 -0.14 15.03
C GLU A 17 -0.16 0.60 14.77
N ASN A 18 -0.46 1.65 15.53
CA ASN A 18 -1.72 2.39 15.44
C ASN A 18 -1.63 3.54 14.43
N SER A 19 -2.46 3.48 13.38
CA SER A 19 -2.56 4.50 12.32
C SER A 19 -2.98 5.90 12.79
N GLU A 20 -3.56 6.01 13.99
CA GLU A 20 -3.91 7.31 14.59
C GLU A 20 -2.69 8.05 15.15
N HIS A 21 -1.57 7.36 15.37
CA HIS A 21 -0.35 8.03 15.78
C HIS A 21 0.26 8.78 14.59
N ILE A 22 0.46 10.09 14.75
CA ILE A 22 1.13 10.98 13.78
C ILE A 22 2.43 10.37 13.23
N VAL A 23 3.14 9.61 14.07
CA VAL A 23 4.40 8.96 13.72
C VAL A 23 4.26 7.91 12.61
N SER A 24 3.19 7.10 12.60
CA SER A 24 2.97 6.07 11.56
C SER A 24 2.58 6.69 10.21
N SER A 25 1.82 7.79 10.23
CA SER A 25 1.43 8.53 9.02
C SER A 25 2.62 9.22 8.35
N ILE A 26 3.54 9.76 9.15
CA ILE A 26 4.79 10.35 8.65
C ILE A 26 5.70 9.25 8.07
N GLN A 27 5.81 8.09 8.73
CA GLN A 27 6.68 6.99 8.32
C GLN A 27 6.41 6.49 6.90
N PHE A 28 5.14 6.32 6.52
CA PHE A 28 4.80 5.79 5.20
C PHE A 28 5.23 6.74 4.07
N ILE A 29 4.93 8.03 4.22
CA ILE A 29 5.35 9.06 3.25
C ILE A 29 6.88 9.19 3.26
N TRP A 30 7.51 9.08 4.43
CA TRP A 30 8.97 9.18 4.56
C TRP A 30 9.71 8.00 3.89
N ARG A 31 9.18 6.77 4.02
CA ARG A 31 9.68 5.57 3.32
C ARG A 31 9.72 5.74 1.82
N LEU A 32 8.62 6.23 1.25
CA LEU A 32 8.49 6.45 -0.19
C LEU A 32 9.38 7.62 -0.66
N ASN A 33 9.39 8.71 0.10
CA ASN A 33 10.16 9.90 -0.23
C ASN A 33 11.66 9.72 -0.02
N ASN A 34 12.13 8.81 0.86
CA ASN A 34 13.56 8.62 1.11
C ASN A 34 14.29 8.09 -0.13
N PHE A 35 13.71 7.13 -0.85
CA PHE A 35 14.33 6.60 -2.08
C PHE A 35 14.31 7.65 -3.20
N ILE A 36 13.17 8.31 -3.41
CA ILE A 36 13.05 9.38 -4.41
C ILE A 36 14.03 10.50 -4.08
N THR A 37 14.08 10.96 -2.84
CA THR A 37 15.00 12.01 -2.38
C THR A 37 16.46 11.58 -2.53
N LEU A 38 16.81 10.33 -2.24
CA LEU A 38 18.17 9.83 -2.43
C LEU A 38 18.59 9.85 -3.91
N PHE A 39 17.76 9.34 -4.81
CA PHE A 39 18.06 9.31 -6.23
C PHE A 39 18.05 10.71 -6.83
N THR A 40 17.10 11.56 -6.46
CA THR A 40 17.04 12.95 -6.90
C THR A 40 18.23 13.75 -6.35
N ALA A 41 18.63 13.57 -5.09
CA ALA A 41 19.79 14.24 -4.52
C ALA A 41 21.10 13.79 -5.17
N TYR A 42 21.24 12.50 -5.51
CA TYR A 42 22.38 11.99 -6.25
C TYR A 42 22.44 12.57 -7.67
N LEU A 43 21.30 12.61 -8.38
CA LEU A 43 21.22 13.18 -9.71
C LEU A 43 21.49 14.70 -9.69
N ALA A 44 20.87 15.41 -8.75
CA ALA A 44 21.08 16.82 -8.50
C ALA A 44 22.55 17.10 -8.14
N SER A 45 23.17 16.28 -7.30
CA SER A 45 24.60 16.42 -6.97
C SER A 45 25.47 16.34 -8.21
N LYS A 46 25.20 15.43 -9.16
CA LYS A 46 25.96 15.37 -10.42
C LYS A 46 25.76 16.61 -11.30
N VAL A 47 24.54 17.13 -11.37
CA VAL A 47 24.23 18.33 -12.15
C VAL A 47 24.81 19.59 -11.51
N PHE A 48 24.66 19.75 -10.19
CA PHE A 48 25.14 20.92 -9.47
C PHE A 48 26.67 20.94 -9.31
N VAL A 49 27.34 19.79 -9.23
CA VAL A 49 28.81 19.74 -9.26
C VAL A 49 29.37 20.19 -10.62
N SER A 50 28.61 20.00 -11.71
CA SER A 50 28.99 20.48 -13.05
C SER A 50 28.75 21.98 -13.27
N LEU A 51 28.02 22.64 -12.36
CA LEU A 51 27.65 24.04 -12.46
C LEU A 51 28.36 24.83 -11.36
N SER A 52 29.31 25.69 -11.74
CA SER A 52 30.02 26.57 -10.79
C SER A 52 29.14 27.77 -10.38
N LEU A 53 28.02 27.50 -9.71
CA LEU A 53 27.07 28.50 -9.25
C LEU A 53 27.46 29.08 -7.90
N ARG A 54 27.20 30.39 -7.72
CA ARG A 54 27.33 31.05 -6.42
C ARG A 54 26.30 30.49 -5.43
N LYS A 55 26.64 30.51 -4.13
CA LYS A 55 25.86 29.89 -3.06
C LYS A 55 24.43 30.46 -2.97
N GLU A 56 24.27 31.75 -3.27
CA GLU A 56 23.00 32.46 -3.26
C GLU A 56 22.07 31.97 -4.38
N CYS A 57 22.62 31.68 -5.56
CA CYS A 57 21.86 31.10 -6.67
C CYS A 57 21.41 29.67 -6.35
N LEU A 58 22.26 28.88 -5.69
CA LEU A 58 21.89 27.52 -5.25
C LEU A 58 20.74 27.55 -4.24
N ILE A 59 20.79 28.47 -3.27
CA ILE A 59 19.71 28.66 -2.29
C ILE A 59 18.41 29.09 -2.98
N ALA A 60 18.47 30.04 -3.92
CA ALA A 60 17.31 30.50 -4.67
C ALA A 60 16.68 29.38 -5.53
N VAL A 61 17.50 28.55 -6.18
CA VAL A 61 17.04 27.37 -6.93
C VAL A 61 16.38 26.35 -6.00
N LEU A 62 16.95 26.10 -4.82
CA LEU A 62 16.38 25.18 -3.82
C LEU A 62 15.00 25.66 -3.34
N ILE A 63 14.87 26.94 -3.00
CA ILE A 63 13.59 27.56 -2.62
C ILE A 63 12.59 27.47 -3.77
N GLY A 64 13.02 27.74 -5.00
CA GLY A 64 12.18 27.63 -6.19
C GLY A 64 11.67 26.21 -6.43
N VAL A 65 12.53 25.20 -6.30
CA VAL A 65 12.14 23.79 -6.44
C VAL A 65 11.18 23.37 -5.34
N ILE A 66 11.43 23.76 -4.08
CA ILE A 66 10.52 23.47 -2.95
C ILE A 66 9.16 24.13 -3.19
N GLY A 67 9.13 25.42 -3.56
CA GLY A 67 7.88 26.13 -3.85
C GLY A 67 7.09 25.50 -4.99
N LEU A 68 7.77 25.16 -6.08
CA LEU A 68 7.16 24.55 -7.26
C LEU A 68 6.60 23.15 -6.96
N THR A 69 7.38 22.31 -6.29
CA THR A 69 6.95 20.95 -5.90
C THR A 69 5.79 20.98 -4.91
N THR A 70 5.80 21.93 -3.96
CA THR A 70 4.69 22.12 -3.02
C THR A 70 3.42 22.57 -3.75
N PHE A 71 3.53 23.53 -4.68
CA PHE A 71 2.41 24.00 -5.49
C PHE A 71 1.78 22.89 -6.32
N PHE A 72 2.59 22.11 -7.06
CA PHE A 72 2.09 20.98 -7.84
C PHE A 72 1.47 19.90 -6.94
N SER A 73 2.09 19.58 -5.80
CA SER A 73 1.56 18.56 -4.89
C SER A 73 0.20 18.97 -4.32
N VAL A 74 0.05 20.22 -3.89
CA VAL A 74 -1.23 20.75 -3.37
C VAL A 74 -2.29 20.83 -4.47
N SER A 75 -1.92 21.28 -5.66
CA SER A 75 -2.84 21.36 -6.80
C SER A 75 -3.34 19.97 -7.22
N GLN A 76 -2.45 18.98 -7.29
CA GLN A 76 -2.81 17.60 -7.60
C GLN A 76 -3.68 17.00 -6.49
N ALA A 77 -3.34 17.19 -5.21
CA ALA A 77 -4.15 16.72 -4.10
C ALA A 77 -5.58 17.29 -4.14
N GLN A 78 -5.74 18.57 -4.47
CA GLN A 78 -7.05 19.19 -4.63
C GLN A 78 -7.85 18.60 -5.80
N LYS A 79 -7.20 18.26 -6.91
CA LYS A 79 -7.83 17.62 -8.06
C LYS A 79 -8.24 16.18 -7.77
N THR A 80 -7.38 15.41 -7.10
CA THR A 80 -7.72 14.04 -6.64
C THR A 80 -8.95 14.04 -5.73
N ILE A 81 -9.17 15.09 -4.92
CA ILE A 81 -10.37 15.17 -4.07
C ILE A 81 -11.63 15.51 -4.89
N LYS A 82 -11.50 16.13 -6.07
CA LYS A 82 -12.62 16.74 -6.83
C LYS A 82 -12.89 16.08 -8.20
N GLY A 83 -12.01 15.21 -8.69
CA GLY A 83 -12.04 14.67 -10.06
C GLY A 83 -13.07 13.54 -10.29
N PRO A 84 -13.54 13.36 -11.54
CA PRO A 84 -14.41 12.26 -11.94
C PRO A 84 -13.72 10.89 -11.86
N GLN A 85 -14.51 9.87 -11.52
CA GLN A 85 -14.06 8.53 -11.13
C GLN A 85 -14.01 7.60 -12.35
N THR A 86 -12.83 7.39 -12.95
CA THR A 86 -12.68 6.44 -14.06
C THR A 86 -11.67 5.33 -13.74
N THR A 87 -12.04 4.09 -14.01
CA THR A 87 -11.21 2.90 -13.83
C THR A 87 -10.42 2.58 -15.11
N PHE A 88 -9.14 2.28 -14.94
CA PHE A 88 -8.16 2.19 -16.04
C PHE A 88 -8.24 0.91 -16.86
N ASN A 89 -8.76 -0.18 -16.27
CA ASN A 89 -8.60 -1.53 -16.82
C ASN A 89 -9.26 -1.74 -18.20
N ASN A 90 -10.13 -0.83 -18.67
CA ASN A 90 -10.86 -0.96 -19.94
C ASN A 90 -10.83 0.30 -20.83
N MET A 91 -9.99 1.30 -20.55
CA MET A 91 -9.99 2.56 -21.31
C MET A 91 -9.15 2.48 -22.60
N PRO A 92 -9.63 2.99 -23.76
CA PRO A 92 -8.82 3.13 -24.96
C PRO A 92 -7.58 3.99 -24.69
N LYS A 93 -6.43 3.65 -25.30
CA LYS A 93 -5.15 4.34 -25.08
C LYS A 93 -5.23 5.84 -25.38
N GLU A 94 -6.13 6.23 -26.27
CA GLU A 94 -6.34 7.60 -26.74
C GLU A 94 -7.01 8.48 -25.66
N GLU A 95 -7.86 7.91 -24.81
CA GLU A 95 -8.56 8.60 -23.72
C GLU A 95 -7.75 8.61 -22.40
N LEU A 96 -6.76 7.74 -22.34
CA LEU A 96 -6.01 7.42 -21.13
C LEU A 96 -4.94 8.47 -20.80
N LEU A 97 -4.29 9.04 -21.83
CA LEU A 97 -3.32 10.13 -21.66
C LEU A 97 -3.94 11.39 -21.01
N PRO A 98 -5.06 11.95 -21.51
CA PRO A 98 -5.64 13.16 -20.92
C PRO A 98 -6.12 12.96 -19.48
N VAL A 99 -6.69 11.80 -19.13
CA VAL A 99 -7.15 11.48 -17.75
C VAL A 99 -5.97 11.46 -16.77
N VAL A 100 -4.86 10.82 -17.16
CA VAL A 100 -3.63 10.76 -16.34
C VAL A 100 -3.00 12.15 -16.19
N THR A 101 -2.94 12.94 -17.28
CA THR A 101 -2.32 14.28 -17.23
C THR A 101 -3.17 15.32 -16.50
N ASN A 102 -4.50 15.16 -16.50
CA ASN A 102 -5.40 16.13 -15.88
C ASN A 102 -5.58 15.92 -14.38
N GLY A 103 -5.18 14.76 -13.85
CA GLY A 103 -5.29 14.44 -12.43
C GLY A 103 -6.66 13.86 -12.03
N ASP A 104 -7.45 13.42 -13.01
CA ASP A 104 -8.73 12.72 -12.82
C ASP A 104 -8.52 11.21 -12.54
N TYR A 105 -7.33 10.88 -12.04
CA TYR A 105 -6.84 9.53 -11.81
C TYR A 105 -6.96 9.16 -10.34
N HIS A 106 -7.57 8.01 -10.10
CA HIS A 106 -7.54 7.31 -8.83
C HIS A 106 -6.84 5.97 -9.01
N ALA A 107 -5.69 5.80 -8.35
CA ALA A 107 -4.85 4.60 -8.44
C ALA A 107 -5.57 3.37 -7.88
N THR A 108 -6.33 2.69 -8.74
CA THR A 108 -6.97 1.41 -8.45
C THR A 108 -6.20 0.23 -9.06
N ASP A 109 -5.04 0.48 -9.67
CA ASP A 109 -4.24 -0.50 -10.42
C ASP A 109 -3.78 -1.71 -9.59
N TYR A 110 -3.68 -1.55 -8.27
CA TYR A 110 -3.33 -2.61 -7.32
C TYR A 110 -4.54 -3.21 -6.62
N MET A 111 -5.75 -3.01 -7.15
CA MET A 111 -6.98 -3.51 -6.57
C MET A 111 -7.50 -4.71 -7.36
N LEU A 112 -8.12 -5.64 -6.65
CA LEU A 112 -8.90 -6.68 -7.30
C LEU A 112 -10.14 -6.05 -7.92
N SER A 113 -10.37 -6.33 -9.20
CA SER A 113 -11.59 -5.91 -9.89
C SER A 113 -12.82 -6.47 -9.20
N THR A 114 -13.88 -5.67 -9.12
CA THR A 114 -15.21 -6.15 -8.72
C THR A 114 -15.78 -7.10 -9.78
N ASP A 115 -16.96 -7.66 -9.52
CA ASP A 115 -17.73 -8.41 -10.51
C ASP A 115 -18.54 -7.52 -11.47
N GLY A 116 -18.40 -6.19 -11.36
CA GLY A 116 -19.12 -5.20 -12.15
C GLY A 116 -20.43 -4.70 -11.50
N SER A 117 -20.90 -5.30 -10.41
CA SER A 117 -22.11 -4.84 -9.71
C SER A 117 -21.89 -3.57 -8.87
N ILE A 118 -20.65 -3.30 -8.48
CA ILE A 118 -20.21 -2.12 -7.72
C ILE A 118 -18.97 -1.57 -8.42
N SER A 119 -18.82 -0.23 -8.47
CA SER A 119 -17.61 0.39 -9.02
C SER A 119 -16.37 0.01 -8.19
N ASP A 120 -15.21 -0.16 -8.83
CA ASP A 120 -13.97 -0.48 -8.10
C ASP A 120 -13.65 0.59 -7.04
N TYR A 121 -13.94 1.86 -7.35
CA TYR A 121 -13.75 2.96 -6.41
C TYR A 121 -14.66 2.86 -5.16
N ASP A 122 -15.95 2.58 -5.33
CA ASP A 122 -16.83 2.43 -4.17
C ASP A 122 -16.42 1.25 -3.31
N ALA A 123 -16.03 0.14 -3.95
CA ALA A 123 -15.48 -1.03 -3.28
C ALA A 123 -14.19 -0.73 -2.51
N PHE A 124 -13.33 0.16 -3.03
CA PHE A 124 -12.14 0.66 -2.36
C PHE A 124 -12.46 1.52 -1.16
N GLN A 125 -13.34 2.50 -1.35
CA GLN A 125 -13.71 3.45 -0.32
C GLN A 125 -14.36 2.75 0.89
N ARG A 126 -15.17 1.72 0.66
CA ARG A 126 -15.72 0.86 1.71
C ARG A 126 -14.62 0.15 2.53
N LYS A 127 -13.59 -0.36 1.86
CA LYS A 127 -12.44 -1.02 2.51
C LYS A 127 -11.58 -0.03 3.30
N LEU A 128 -11.34 1.17 2.77
CA LEU A 128 -10.63 2.24 3.48
C LEU A 128 -11.35 2.69 4.75
N ARG A 129 -12.69 2.73 4.72
CA ARG A 129 -13.52 3.02 5.89
C ARG A 129 -13.69 1.81 6.83
N HIS A 130 -13.08 0.68 6.51
CA HIS A 130 -13.17 -0.58 7.26
C HIS A 130 -14.61 -1.05 7.46
N GLU A 131 -15.47 -0.84 6.47
CA GLU A 131 -16.89 -1.21 6.54
C GLU A 131 -17.06 -2.72 6.27
N VAL A 132 -17.69 -3.43 7.21
CA VAL A 132 -18.22 -4.77 6.96
C VAL A 132 -19.62 -4.61 6.37
N ILE A 133 -19.86 -5.19 5.20
CA ILE A 133 -21.12 -5.02 4.46
C ILE A 133 -21.90 -6.33 4.47
N SER A 134 -23.17 -6.28 4.87
CA SER A 134 -24.10 -7.39 4.68
C SER A 134 -24.44 -7.51 3.20
N LEU A 135 -24.19 -8.70 2.62
CA LEU A 135 -24.45 -8.95 1.20
C LEU A 135 -25.94 -9.15 0.87
N LYS A 136 -26.81 -9.24 1.89
CA LYS A 136 -28.25 -9.41 1.69
C LYS A 136 -28.95 -8.09 1.38
N ASP A 137 -28.55 -7.02 2.06
CA ASP A 137 -29.24 -5.72 2.07
C ASP A 137 -28.27 -4.54 1.86
N ASN A 138 -26.99 -4.81 1.64
CA ASN A 138 -25.92 -3.81 1.42
C ASN A 138 -25.77 -2.83 2.59
N GLN A 139 -26.16 -3.23 3.81
CA GLN A 139 -26.03 -2.40 5.01
C GLN A 139 -24.70 -2.64 5.73
N ILE A 140 -24.23 -1.60 6.43
CA ILE A 140 -23.03 -1.69 7.25
C ILE A 140 -23.36 -2.48 8.52
N VAL A 141 -22.59 -3.53 8.77
CA VAL A 141 -22.70 -4.35 9.98
C VAL A 141 -21.81 -3.75 11.06
N LYS A 142 -22.40 -3.49 12.23
CA LYS A 142 -21.66 -2.98 13.40
C LYS A 142 -20.58 -3.99 13.79
N THR A 143 -19.33 -3.58 13.64
CA THR A 143 -18.18 -4.47 13.84
C THR A 143 -17.12 -3.75 14.66
N LYS A 144 -16.53 -4.45 15.63
CA LYS A 144 -15.32 -3.98 16.31
C LYS A 144 -14.10 -4.61 15.66
N ILE A 145 -13.15 -3.79 15.21
CA ILE A 145 -11.94 -4.25 14.54
C ILE A 145 -10.74 -4.04 15.46
N LEU A 146 -9.91 -5.06 15.59
CA LEU A 146 -8.67 -5.05 16.34
C LEU A 146 -7.54 -5.40 15.38
N PHE A 147 -6.70 -4.42 15.09
CA PHE A 147 -5.55 -4.59 14.21
C PHE A 147 -4.35 -5.12 15.00
N ASN A 148 -3.63 -6.05 14.38
CA ASN A 148 -2.32 -6.53 14.83
C ASN A 148 -1.51 -6.87 13.57
N SER A 149 -0.19 -6.67 13.62
CA SER A 149 0.72 -6.89 12.49
C SER A 149 0.63 -8.26 11.82
N LEU A 150 0.22 -9.32 12.53
CA LEU A 150 0.11 -10.68 12.00
C LEU A 150 -1.32 -11.11 11.68
N LYS A 151 -2.30 -10.62 12.44
CA LYS A 151 -3.69 -11.09 12.37
C LYS A 151 -4.66 -10.00 12.80
N THR A 152 -5.54 -9.59 11.89
CA THR A 152 -6.64 -8.67 12.23
C THR A 152 -7.83 -9.48 12.76
N LYS A 153 -8.45 -9.00 13.83
CA LYS A 153 -9.67 -9.61 14.39
C LYS A 153 -10.86 -8.68 14.19
N LEU A 154 -12.00 -9.25 13.82
CA LEU A 154 -13.27 -8.58 13.68
C LEU A 154 -14.28 -9.26 14.60
N ILE A 155 -14.96 -8.48 15.43
CA ILE A 155 -16.01 -8.99 16.32
C ILE A 155 -17.34 -8.50 15.77
N ILE A 156 -18.16 -9.44 15.32
CA ILE A 156 -19.52 -9.21 14.82
C ILE A 156 -20.49 -9.79 15.85
N ASP A 157 -21.51 -9.01 16.19
CA ASP A 157 -22.59 -9.41 17.09
C ASP A 157 -23.91 -9.17 16.36
N SER A 158 -24.61 -10.24 16.01
CA SER A 158 -25.87 -10.18 15.27
C SER A 158 -26.86 -11.21 15.78
N ASP A 159 -28.11 -10.79 15.85
CA ASP A 159 -29.31 -11.57 16.15
C ASP A 159 -29.73 -12.51 15.00
N LYS A 160 -29.01 -12.52 13.87
CA LYS A 160 -29.35 -13.33 12.70
C LYS A 160 -28.10 -13.86 12.03
N LYS A 161 -28.27 -14.96 11.30
CA LYS A 161 -27.23 -15.43 10.38
C LYS A 161 -26.99 -14.38 9.28
N LEU A 162 -25.74 -13.96 9.14
CA LEU A 162 -25.31 -12.98 8.14
C LEU A 162 -24.43 -13.64 7.07
N THR A 163 -24.45 -13.03 5.88
CA THR A 163 -23.41 -13.25 4.87
C THR A 163 -22.81 -11.89 4.58
N VAL A 164 -21.54 -11.73 4.92
CA VAL A 164 -20.89 -10.42 4.92
C VAL A 164 -19.71 -10.39 3.95
N SER A 165 -19.42 -9.20 3.42
CA SER A 165 -18.14 -8.87 2.81
C SER A 165 -17.30 -8.11 3.83
N LEU A 166 -16.12 -8.64 4.14
CA LEU A 166 -15.17 -8.02 5.03
C LEU A 166 -14.34 -6.95 4.28
N PRO A 167 -13.82 -5.92 4.97
CA PRO A 167 -13.05 -4.84 4.35
C PRO A 167 -11.62 -5.26 3.94
N PHE A 168 -11.41 -6.51 3.56
CA PHE A 168 -10.13 -7.05 3.10
C PHE A 168 -10.32 -7.67 1.72
N TYR A 169 -9.37 -7.40 0.83
CA TYR A 169 -9.35 -8.00 -0.50
C TYR A 169 -9.12 -9.51 -0.44
N ALA A 170 -9.90 -10.27 -1.21
CA ALA A 170 -9.75 -11.72 -1.32
C ALA A 170 -8.55 -12.13 -2.19
N TYR A 171 -7.34 -11.74 -1.79
CA TYR A 171 -6.10 -12.13 -2.46
C TYR A 171 -5.71 -13.59 -2.21
N LYS A 172 -4.88 -14.14 -3.10
CA LYS A 172 -4.25 -15.45 -2.86
C LYS A 172 -3.35 -15.37 -1.62
N GLY A 173 -3.50 -16.35 -0.72
CA GLY A 173 -2.74 -16.42 0.52
C GLY A 173 -3.42 -15.82 1.73
N ILE A 174 -4.66 -15.32 1.59
CA ILE A 174 -5.49 -14.97 2.75
C ILE A 174 -5.99 -16.24 3.45
N SER A 175 -5.98 -16.20 4.78
CA SER A 175 -6.57 -17.22 5.64
C SER A 175 -7.60 -16.56 6.55
N VAL A 176 -8.76 -17.18 6.64
CA VAL A 176 -9.89 -16.72 7.45
C VAL A 176 -10.18 -17.77 8.51
N ASP A 177 -10.36 -17.34 9.75
CA ASP A 177 -10.84 -18.19 10.82
C ASP A 177 -12.10 -17.59 11.45
N LEU A 178 -13.03 -18.45 11.83
CA LEU A 178 -14.23 -18.11 12.59
C LEU A 178 -14.12 -18.81 13.94
N ASP A 179 -14.10 -18.02 15.01
CA ASP A 179 -13.91 -18.47 16.40
C ASP A 179 -12.67 -19.38 16.57
N GLY A 180 -11.59 -19.06 15.86
CA GLY A 180 -10.32 -19.80 15.90
C GLY A 180 -10.26 -21.02 14.98
N SER A 181 -11.34 -21.39 14.30
CA SER A 181 -11.36 -22.49 13.34
C SER A 181 -11.25 -21.96 11.90
N ILE A 182 -10.28 -22.49 11.14
CA ILE A 182 -10.11 -22.13 9.72
C ILE A 182 -11.41 -22.38 8.99
N THR A 183 -11.88 -21.36 8.26
CA THR A 183 -13.17 -21.38 7.57
C THR A 183 -12.99 -21.00 6.11
N ASP A 184 -13.71 -21.69 5.24
CA ASP A 184 -13.73 -21.38 3.82
C ASP A 184 -14.35 -20.00 3.57
N PHE A 185 -13.81 -19.31 2.57
CA PHE A 185 -14.31 -18.02 2.12
C PHE A 185 -14.38 -18.01 0.60
N SER A 186 -15.15 -17.06 0.06
CA SER A 186 -15.15 -16.78 -1.37
C SER A 186 -14.91 -15.30 -1.64
N LYS A 187 -14.72 -14.93 -2.91
CA LYS A 187 -14.68 -13.52 -3.31
C LYS A 187 -16.10 -12.94 -3.29
N ALA A 188 -16.28 -11.78 -2.67
CA ALA A 188 -17.51 -11.00 -2.68
C ALA A 188 -17.62 -10.15 -3.97
N PRO A 189 -18.81 -9.61 -4.30
CA PRO A 189 -18.99 -8.73 -5.47
C PRO A 189 -18.07 -7.51 -5.47
N ASP A 190 -17.83 -6.92 -4.31
CA ASP A 190 -16.91 -5.79 -4.11
C ASP A 190 -15.43 -6.24 -4.03
N ALA A 191 -15.10 -7.47 -4.43
CA ALA A 191 -13.78 -8.09 -4.28
C ALA A 191 -13.29 -8.30 -2.83
N GLY A 192 -14.16 -8.10 -1.84
CA GLY A 192 -13.88 -8.41 -0.45
C GLY A 192 -13.92 -9.91 -0.13
N VAL A 193 -13.58 -10.27 1.10
CA VAL A 193 -13.73 -11.64 1.62
C VAL A 193 -15.18 -11.87 2.00
N LYS A 194 -15.83 -12.82 1.33
CA LYS A 194 -17.19 -13.26 1.65
C LYS A 194 -17.15 -14.42 2.65
N ILE A 195 -17.84 -14.26 3.77
CA ILE A 195 -18.02 -15.30 4.79
C ILE A 195 -19.47 -15.30 5.30
N SER A 196 -19.96 -16.47 5.71
CA SER A 196 -21.22 -16.58 6.44
C SER A 196 -20.95 -16.66 7.93
N VAL A 197 -21.59 -15.78 8.69
CA VAL A 197 -21.45 -15.68 10.14
C VAL A 197 -22.77 -16.18 10.75
N PRO A 198 -22.75 -17.15 11.68
CA PRO A 198 -23.95 -17.59 12.39
C PRO A 198 -24.56 -16.46 13.25
N GLU A 199 -25.76 -16.73 13.77
CA GLU A 199 -26.37 -15.87 14.78
C GLU A 199 -25.57 -15.94 16.09
N GLY A 200 -25.39 -14.78 16.70
CA GLY A 200 -24.65 -14.60 17.95
C GLY A 200 -23.45 -13.67 17.77
N LYS A 201 -22.58 -13.73 18.76
CA LYS A 201 -21.34 -12.97 18.81
C LYS A 201 -20.17 -13.85 18.41
N HIS A 202 -19.51 -13.48 17.32
CA HIS A 202 -18.43 -14.26 16.71
C HIS A 202 -17.19 -13.41 16.47
N GLU A 203 -16.02 -14.06 16.59
CA GLU A 203 -14.72 -13.50 16.22
C GLU A 203 -14.30 -14.04 14.86
N ILE A 204 -13.95 -13.14 13.95
CA ILE A 204 -13.40 -13.45 12.64
C ILE A 204 -11.94 -13.01 12.62
N GLY A 205 -11.04 -13.95 12.37
CA GLY A 205 -9.63 -13.68 12.17
C GLY A 205 -9.26 -13.62 10.69
N ILE A 206 -8.47 -12.61 10.33
CA ILE A 206 -7.91 -12.44 8.99
C ILE A 206 -6.40 -12.37 9.08
N SER A 207 -5.72 -13.20 8.29
CA SER A 207 -4.27 -13.22 8.18
C SER A 207 -3.83 -13.46 6.73
N TYR A 208 -2.63 -12.99 6.40
CA TYR A 208 -2.03 -13.21 5.09
C TYR A 208 -0.76 -14.04 5.23
N HIS A 209 -0.62 -15.00 4.33
CA HIS A 209 0.54 -15.86 4.24
C HIS A 209 1.12 -15.79 2.84
N TYR A 210 2.45 -15.81 2.77
CA TYR A 210 3.12 -15.99 1.49
C TYR A 210 2.67 -17.30 0.84
N THR A 211 2.30 -17.20 -0.44
CA THR A 211 2.04 -18.37 -1.26
C THR A 211 3.29 -19.24 -1.37
N ILE A 212 3.11 -20.52 -1.67
CA ILE A 212 4.24 -21.44 -1.90
C ILE A 212 5.19 -20.88 -2.96
N LEU A 213 4.63 -20.32 -4.04
CA LEU A 213 5.41 -19.70 -5.12
C LEU A 213 6.22 -18.49 -4.64
N ALA A 214 5.62 -17.61 -3.82
CA ALA A 214 6.34 -16.48 -3.24
C ALA A 214 7.48 -16.92 -2.32
N LYS A 215 7.29 -17.98 -1.52
CA LYS A 215 8.34 -18.58 -0.69
C LYS A 215 9.50 -19.11 -1.53
N ILE A 216 9.21 -19.77 -2.66
CA ILE A 216 10.24 -20.26 -3.59
C ILE A 216 11.06 -19.09 -4.16
N PHE A 217 10.39 -18.05 -4.67
CA PHE A 217 11.08 -16.88 -5.21
C PHE A 217 11.92 -16.14 -4.17
N PHE A 218 11.44 -16.07 -2.93
CA PHE A 218 12.21 -15.50 -1.83
C PHE A 218 13.53 -16.26 -1.60
N VAL A 219 13.48 -17.60 -1.60
CA VAL A 219 14.70 -18.44 -1.47
C VAL A 219 15.65 -18.22 -2.65
N ILE A 220 15.14 -18.18 -3.88
CA ILE A 220 15.95 -17.92 -5.09
C ILE A 220 16.64 -16.55 -4.98
N SER A 221 15.91 -15.53 -4.56
CA SER A 221 16.46 -14.17 -4.38
C SER A 221 17.56 -14.13 -3.32
N LEU A 222 17.37 -14.82 -2.20
CA LEU A 222 18.36 -14.92 -1.13
C LEU A 222 19.65 -15.59 -1.61
N VAL A 223 19.53 -16.74 -2.29
CA VAL A 223 20.67 -17.48 -2.84
C VAL A 223 21.40 -16.65 -3.90
N SER A 224 20.67 -16.00 -4.78
CA SER A 224 21.25 -15.14 -5.84
C SER A 224 22.01 -13.95 -5.25
N SER A 225 21.46 -13.31 -4.22
CA SER A 225 22.10 -12.20 -3.52
C SER A 225 23.41 -12.65 -2.85
N LEU A 226 23.43 -13.85 -2.28
CA LEU A 226 24.63 -14.42 -1.67
C LEU A 226 25.72 -14.68 -2.71
N PHE A 227 25.37 -15.18 -3.90
CA PHE A 227 26.31 -15.32 -5.01
C PHE A 227 26.89 -13.98 -5.48
N VAL A 228 26.08 -12.93 -5.57
CA VAL A 228 26.57 -11.59 -5.94
C VAL A 228 27.57 -11.05 -4.92
N VAL A 229 27.31 -11.22 -3.63
CA VAL A 229 28.22 -10.80 -2.56
C VAL A 229 29.53 -11.59 -2.60
N LEU A 230 29.46 -12.91 -2.78
CA LEU A 230 30.65 -13.75 -2.92
C LEU A 230 31.48 -13.35 -4.15
N TYR A 231 30.83 -13.13 -5.28
CA TYR A 231 31.48 -12.68 -6.51
C TYR A 231 32.18 -11.33 -6.31
N ALA A 232 31.49 -10.35 -5.72
CA ALA A 232 32.08 -9.05 -5.41
C ALA A 232 33.28 -9.16 -4.46
N TYR A 233 33.22 -10.04 -3.47
CA TYR A 233 34.33 -10.31 -2.56
C TYR A 233 35.54 -10.93 -3.28
N ILE A 234 35.31 -11.93 -4.13
CA ILE A 234 36.37 -12.58 -4.92
C ILE A 234 37.05 -11.57 -5.84
N ILE A 235 36.28 -10.78 -6.59
CA ILE A 235 36.82 -9.74 -7.49
C ILE A 235 37.62 -8.70 -6.70
N LYS A 236 37.11 -8.23 -5.56
CA LYS A 236 37.84 -7.28 -4.70
C LYS A 236 39.16 -7.87 -4.19
N LYS A 237 39.20 -9.17 -3.89
CA LYS A 237 40.43 -9.87 -3.46
C LYS A 237 41.43 -10.01 -4.60
N ILE A 238 40.96 -10.34 -5.81
CA ILE A 238 41.81 -10.44 -7.01
C ILE A 238 42.42 -9.09 -7.38
N ILE A 239 41.64 -8.01 -7.35
CA ILE A 239 42.12 -6.65 -7.68
C ILE A 239 43.12 -6.10 -6.65
N LYS A 240 43.09 -6.59 -5.40
CA LYS A 240 44.04 -6.22 -4.34
C LYS A 240 45.31 -7.05 -4.31
N SER A 241 45.37 -8.17 -5.04
CA SER A 241 46.56 -9.01 -5.20
C SER A 241 47.35 -8.60 -6.42
#